data_AF-A0AAW2UAP6-F1
#
_entry.id   AF-A0AAW2UAP6-F1
#
_cell.length_a   1.000
_cell.length_b   1.000
_cell.length_c   1.000
_cell.angle_alpha   90.00
_cell.angle_beta   90.00
_cell.angle_gamma   90.00
#
_symmetry.space_group_name_H-M   'P 1'
#
loop_
_entity.id
_entity.type
_entity.pdbx_description
1 polymer ?
#
loop_
_entity_poly.entity_id
_entity_poly.type
_entity_poly.pdbx_seq_one_letter_code
_entity_poly.pdbx_strand_id
1 'polypeptide(L)'
;MFEFSKHVMRVGHTVYELLSEALGLNPSYLKDIGCLESNLIVGHYYPACPEPELTFGIRSHVDFGLLTILLQDQIGGLQLITNDKFKSVKHRALSKRVGPRISVGVFIKPYCADGDHLRVYGPIKELLTEEEPAIYRETTYKDYETFYFTNFDDGTTKLPCFKLGA
;
A
#
# COMPACT_ATOMS: atom_id res chain seq x y z
N MET A 1 19.49 10.27 3.64
CA MET A 1 18.05 10.02 3.39
C MET A 1 17.67 10.24 1.93
N PHE A 2 18.04 11.37 1.32
CA PHE A 2 17.75 11.65 -0.10
C PHE A 2 18.26 10.57 -1.07
N GLU A 3 19.54 10.18 -0.97
CA GLU A 3 20.09 9.13 -1.84
C GLU A 3 19.38 7.78 -1.65
N PHE A 4 19.05 7.41 -0.42
CA PHE A 4 18.27 6.21 -0.14
C PHE A 4 16.89 6.25 -0.82
N SER A 5 16.17 7.38 -0.68
CA SER A 5 14.88 7.60 -1.35
C SER A 5 14.99 7.45 -2.86
N LYS A 6 16.02 8.05 -3.48
CA LYS A 6 16.27 7.94 -4.93
C LYS A 6 16.46 6.50 -5.40
N HIS A 7 17.26 5.71 -4.67
CA HIS A 7 17.49 4.31 -5.01
C HIS A 7 16.24 3.45 -4.82
N VAL A 8 15.49 3.68 -3.74
CA VAL A 8 14.23 2.96 -3.49
C VAL A 8 13.18 3.29 -4.55
N MET A 9 13.05 4.55 -4.97
CA MET A 9 12.14 4.92 -6.07
C MET A 9 12.52 4.22 -7.37
N ARG A 10 13.83 4.12 -7.69
CA ARG A 10 14.29 3.39 -8.88
C ARG A 10 13.88 1.92 -8.84
N VAL A 11 14.03 1.26 -7.68
CA VAL A 11 13.54 -0.11 -7.48
C VAL A 11 12.02 -0.15 -7.64
N GLY A 12 11.30 0.80 -7.03
CA GLY A 12 9.85 0.95 -7.17
C GLY A 12 9.40 0.97 -8.62
N HIS A 13 10.03 1.80 -9.45
CA HIS A 13 9.75 1.86 -10.89
C HIS A 13 9.88 0.49 -11.56
N THR A 14 11.01 -0.20 -11.36
CA THR A 14 11.23 -1.52 -11.95
C THR A 14 10.18 -2.54 -11.50
N VAL A 15 9.79 -2.54 -10.22
CA VAL A 15 8.79 -3.50 -9.75
C VAL A 15 7.39 -3.19 -10.29
N TYR A 16 7.02 -1.91 -10.42
CA TYR A 16 5.75 -1.49 -11.03
C TYR A 16 5.68 -1.83 -12.53
N GLU A 17 6.82 -1.78 -13.22
CA GLU A 17 6.92 -2.24 -14.62
C GLU A 17 6.65 -3.74 -14.72
N LEU A 18 7.33 -4.54 -13.89
CA LEU A 18 7.13 -5.99 -13.84
C LEU A 18 5.70 -6.39 -13.46
N LEU A 19 5.02 -5.61 -12.61
CA LEU A 19 3.62 -5.85 -12.32
C LEU A 19 2.72 -5.61 -13.51
N SER A 20 2.95 -4.50 -14.21
CA SER A 20 2.13 -4.13 -15.35
C SER A 20 2.23 -5.25 -16.39
N GLU A 21 3.44 -5.75 -16.63
CA GLU A 21 3.67 -6.94 -17.46
C GLU A 21 2.96 -8.20 -16.93
N ALA A 22 3.02 -8.46 -15.62
CA ALA A 22 2.35 -9.61 -15.01
C ALA A 22 0.81 -9.55 -15.13
N LEU A 23 0.25 -8.35 -15.29
CA LEU A 23 -1.17 -8.11 -15.58
C LEU A 23 -1.49 -8.16 -17.08
N GLY A 24 -0.50 -8.37 -17.97
CA GLY A 24 -0.67 -8.33 -19.42
C GLY A 24 -0.80 -6.91 -19.98
N LEU A 25 -0.39 -5.89 -19.23
CA LEU A 25 -0.45 -4.48 -19.61
C LEU A 25 0.90 -4.00 -20.14
N ASN A 26 0.93 -2.80 -20.72
CA ASN A 26 2.17 -2.12 -21.06
C ASN A 26 3.05 -1.96 -19.80
N PRO A 27 4.38 -2.21 -19.85
CA PRO A 27 5.25 -2.04 -18.69
C PRO A 27 5.11 -0.68 -17.98
N SER A 28 4.87 0.41 -18.71
CA SER A 28 4.71 1.73 -18.09
C SER A 28 3.32 1.98 -17.49
N TYR A 29 2.34 1.09 -17.65
CA TYR A 29 0.92 1.35 -17.37
C TYR A 29 0.67 1.91 -15.96
N LEU A 30 1.10 1.20 -14.91
CA LEU A 30 0.84 1.63 -13.53
C LEU A 30 1.55 2.94 -13.17
N LYS A 31 2.67 3.25 -13.82
CA LYS A 31 3.36 4.53 -13.70
C LYS A 31 2.59 5.64 -14.42
N ASP A 32 2.06 5.36 -15.59
CA ASP A 32 1.36 6.33 -16.44
C ASP A 32 0.01 6.75 -15.85
N ILE A 33 -0.67 5.85 -15.14
CA ILE A 33 -1.85 6.20 -14.32
C ILE A 33 -1.47 6.84 -12.97
N GLY A 34 -0.17 7.03 -12.72
CA GLY A 34 0.36 7.80 -11.61
C GLY A 34 0.28 7.13 -10.24
N CYS A 35 0.37 5.80 -10.18
CA CYS A 35 0.46 5.08 -8.90
C CYS A 35 1.79 5.25 -8.16
N LEU A 36 2.82 5.81 -8.82
CA LEU A 36 4.21 5.87 -8.36
C LEU A 36 4.78 7.26 -8.66
N GLU A 37 4.51 8.23 -7.78
CA GLU A 37 4.98 9.62 -7.96
C GLU A 37 5.70 10.17 -6.73
N SER A 38 5.40 9.64 -5.54
CA SER A 38 6.05 10.06 -4.29
C SER A 38 6.34 8.87 -3.37
N ASN A 39 7.14 9.12 -2.35
CA ASN A 39 7.33 8.18 -1.25
C ASN A 39 7.19 8.82 0.13
N LEU A 40 6.80 7.98 1.09
CA LEU A 40 6.82 8.28 2.51
C LEU A 40 7.80 7.32 3.19
N ILE A 41 8.73 7.85 3.97
CA ILE A 41 9.74 7.07 4.69
C ILE A 41 9.45 7.15 6.18
N VAL A 42 9.36 6.00 6.84
CA VAL A 42 8.99 5.90 8.26
C VAL A 42 10.03 5.07 8.99
N GLY A 43 10.62 5.67 10.02
CA GLY A 43 11.55 4.98 10.90
C GLY A 43 10.79 4.37 12.09
N HIS A 44 10.96 3.08 12.32
CA HIS A 44 10.44 2.38 13.48
C HIS A 44 11.56 2.01 14.44
N TYR A 45 11.37 2.36 15.72
CA TYR A 45 12.23 1.93 16.81
C TYR A 45 11.40 1.13 17.82
N TYR A 46 11.68 -0.15 17.97
CA TYR A 46 11.04 -1.03 18.93
C TYR A 46 12.01 -1.30 20.08
N PRO A 47 11.77 -0.74 21.28
CA PRO A 47 12.61 -1.02 22.43
C PRO A 47 12.50 -2.49 22.85
N ALA A 48 13.47 -2.94 23.66
CA ALA A 48 13.36 -4.23 24.33
C ALA A 48 12.16 -4.22 25.28
N CYS A 49 11.42 -5.34 25.33
CA CYS A 49 10.22 -5.50 26.15
C CYS A 49 10.44 -6.64 27.16
N PRO A 50 10.29 -6.42 28.47
CA PRO A 50 10.46 -7.47 29.48
C PRO A 50 9.50 -8.66 29.31
N GLU A 51 8.29 -8.40 28.80
CA GLU A 51 7.20 -9.38 28.64
C GLU A 51 6.70 -9.37 27.17
N PRO A 52 7.52 -9.79 26.19
CA PRO A 52 7.19 -9.70 24.76
C PRO A 52 6.00 -10.57 24.35
N GLU A 53 5.63 -11.56 25.16
CA GLU A 53 4.44 -12.39 24.98
C GLU A 53 3.12 -11.65 25.28
N LEU A 54 3.15 -10.55 26.04
CA LEU A 54 1.96 -9.78 26.42
C LEU A 54 1.69 -8.58 25.51
N THR A 55 2.59 -8.28 24.56
CA THR A 55 2.47 -7.11 23.69
C THR A 55 3.03 -7.36 22.30
N PHE A 56 2.66 -6.50 21.37
CA PHE A 56 3.26 -6.46 20.03
C PHE A 56 4.07 -5.17 19.88
N GLY A 57 5.14 -5.22 19.11
CA GLY A 57 5.90 -4.01 18.76
C GLY A 57 5.05 -3.09 17.88
N ILE A 58 4.24 -3.70 17.00
CA ILE A 58 3.15 -3.06 16.25
C ILE A 58 2.01 -4.08 16.17
N ARG A 59 0.76 -3.63 16.41
CA ARG A 59 -0.45 -4.47 16.34
C ARG A 59 -0.63 -5.09 14.94
N SER A 60 -1.47 -6.12 14.84
CA SER A 60 -1.86 -6.65 13.52
C SER A 60 -2.54 -5.56 12.72
N HIS A 61 -1.94 -5.22 11.59
CA HIS A 61 -2.41 -4.17 10.70
C HIS A 61 -2.12 -4.57 9.26
N VAL A 62 -2.60 -3.76 8.33
CA VAL A 62 -2.00 -3.66 7.00
C VAL A 62 -1.00 -2.51 7.10
N ASP A 63 0.17 -2.68 6.50
CA ASP A 63 1.42 -2.13 7.01
C ASP A 63 1.36 -0.62 6.90
N PHE A 64 1.88 0.06 7.90
CA PHE A 64 2.60 1.30 7.64
C PHE A 64 4.11 1.01 7.70
N GLY A 65 4.49 -0.23 7.34
CA GLY A 65 5.75 -0.78 6.79
C GLY A 65 6.74 -1.46 7.74
N LEU A 66 7.23 -2.63 7.31
CA LEU A 66 8.23 -3.49 7.99
C LEU A 66 9.66 -3.45 7.39
N LEU A 67 9.83 -2.80 6.22
CA LEU A 67 10.74 -2.99 5.07
C LEU A 67 10.60 -4.33 4.35
N THR A 68 10.05 -4.24 3.14
CA THR A 68 10.27 -5.20 2.04
C THR A 68 10.41 -4.39 0.75
N ILE A 69 11.30 -4.76 -0.18
CA ILE A 69 11.05 -4.52 -1.61
C ILE A 69 9.92 -5.49 -1.98
N LEU A 70 8.70 -5.13 -1.60
CA LEU A 70 7.49 -5.74 -2.11
C LEU A 70 6.64 -4.58 -2.59
N LEU A 71 6.16 -4.73 -3.78
CA LEU A 71 5.22 -3.82 -4.36
C LEU A 71 3.85 -4.14 -3.75
N GLN A 72 3.56 -3.44 -2.67
CA GLN A 72 2.29 -3.52 -1.97
C GLN A 72 1.93 -2.10 -1.57
N ASP A 73 0.78 -1.69 -2.04
CA ASP A 73 0.15 -0.49 -1.56
C ASP A 73 -0.49 -0.79 -0.18
N GLN A 74 -0.44 0.17 0.73
CA GLN A 74 -0.75 -0.10 2.15
C GLN A 74 -2.22 -0.08 2.50
N ILE A 75 -3.03 0.30 1.55
CA ILE A 75 -4.40 0.66 1.80
C ILE A 75 -5.32 -0.30 1.03
N GLY A 76 -4.80 -1.05 0.06
CA GLY A 76 -5.56 -1.94 -0.82
C GLY A 76 -5.86 -1.33 -2.19
N GLY A 77 -5.45 -0.10 -2.45
CA GLY A 77 -5.40 0.54 -3.76
C GLY A 77 -4.85 -0.33 -4.91
N LEU A 78 -3.78 -1.10 -4.74
CA LEU A 78 -3.28 -2.01 -5.79
C LEU A 78 -4.28 -3.16 -5.98
N GLN A 79 -4.82 -3.70 -4.89
CA GLN A 79 -5.88 -4.70 -4.95
C GLN A 79 -7.17 -4.13 -5.58
N LEU A 80 -7.49 -2.87 -5.34
CA LEU A 80 -8.63 -2.15 -5.90
C LEU A 80 -8.44 -1.93 -7.41
N ILE A 81 -7.29 -1.38 -7.83
CA ILE A 81 -7.02 -1.10 -9.25
C ILE A 81 -6.84 -2.39 -10.05
N THR A 82 -6.24 -3.42 -9.47
CA THR A 82 -6.08 -4.72 -10.16
C THR A 82 -7.30 -5.61 -10.06
N ASN A 83 -8.40 -5.11 -9.48
CA ASN A 83 -9.65 -5.84 -9.31
C ASN A 83 -9.45 -7.22 -8.66
N ASP A 84 -8.79 -7.23 -7.50
CA ASP A 84 -8.53 -8.45 -6.71
C ASP A 84 -7.51 -9.44 -7.34
N LYS A 85 -6.87 -9.12 -8.48
CA LYS A 85 -5.78 -9.96 -9.05
C LYS A 85 -4.52 -9.94 -8.19
N PHE A 86 -4.18 -8.81 -7.57
CA PHE A 86 -3.21 -8.75 -6.48
C PHE A 86 -3.90 -8.55 -5.13
N LYS A 87 -3.34 -9.17 -4.08
CA LYS A 87 -3.93 -9.15 -2.73
C LYS A 87 -3.05 -8.37 -1.76
N SER A 88 -3.67 -7.46 -1.03
CA SER A 88 -3.09 -6.82 0.14
C SER A 88 -3.17 -7.77 1.34
N VAL A 89 -2.08 -7.90 2.10
CA VAL A 89 -1.93 -8.91 3.16
C VAL A 89 -1.67 -8.27 4.52
N LYS A 90 -2.29 -8.82 5.57
CA LYS A 90 -2.06 -8.38 6.96
C LYS A 90 -0.72 -8.91 7.48
N HIS A 91 -0.03 -8.12 8.30
CA HIS A 91 1.18 -8.52 9.01
C HIS A 91 1.26 -7.85 10.39
N ARG A 92 2.28 -8.22 11.16
CA ARG A 92 2.56 -7.68 12.51
C ARG A 92 4.06 -7.77 12.83
N ALA A 93 4.52 -6.95 13.77
CA ALA A 93 5.88 -7.03 14.30
C ALA A 93 5.86 -7.47 15.77
N LEU A 94 6.64 -8.51 16.10
CA LEU A 94 6.76 -9.03 17.46
C LEU A 94 7.81 -8.23 18.25
N SER A 95 7.53 -8.01 19.53
CA SER A 95 8.50 -7.44 20.47
C SER A 95 9.60 -8.45 20.80
N LYS A 96 10.80 -7.96 21.13
CA LYS A 96 11.92 -8.80 21.57
C LYS A 96 12.26 -8.51 23.02
N ARG A 97 12.65 -9.56 23.75
CA ARG A 97 13.08 -9.43 25.16
C ARG A 97 14.43 -8.73 25.32
N VAL A 98 15.34 -8.95 24.37
CA VAL A 98 16.71 -8.45 24.42
C VAL A 98 16.99 -7.62 23.18
N GLY A 99 17.49 -6.39 23.42
CA GLY A 99 17.94 -5.46 22.40
C GLY A 99 16.80 -4.79 21.61
N PRO A 100 17.04 -3.56 21.10
CA PRO A 100 16.06 -2.88 20.26
C PRO A 100 16.05 -3.45 18.84
N ARG A 101 14.90 -3.36 18.17
CA ARG A 101 14.76 -3.55 16.72
C ARG A 101 14.57 -2.19 16.06
N ILE A 102 15.28 -1.95 14.96
CA ILE A 102 15.10 -0.76 14.12
C ILE A 102 14.72 -1.23 12.71
N SER A 103 13.74 -0.57 12.10
CA SER A 103 13.39 -0.80 10.68
C SER A 103 13.00 0.51 10.01
N VAL A 104 13.14 0.56 8.69
CA VAL A 104 12.74 1.72 7.87
C VAL A 104 11.72 1.26 6.83
N GLY A 105 10.46 1.67 6.95
CA GLY A 105 9.44 1.44 5.94
C GLY A 105 9.50 2.50 4.85
N VAL A 106 9.27 2.10 3.60
CA VAL A 106 9.09 3.05 2.48
C VAL A 106 7.78 2.72 1.76
N PHE A 107 6.92 3.72 1.63
CA PHE A 107 5.62 3.61 0.95
C PHE A 107 5.70 4.37 -0.35
N ILE A 108 5.39 3.68 -1.43
CA ILE A 108 5.22 4.29 -2.74
C ILE A 108 3.75 4.68 -2.85
N LYS A 109 3.50 5.93 -3.25
CA LYS A 109 2.14 6.42 -3.43
C LYS A 109 2.01 7.43 -4.59
N PRO A 110 0.79 7.66 -5.09
CA PRO A 110 0.47 8.83 -5.90
C PRO A 110 0.93 10.13 -5.24
N TYR A 111 1.14 11.16 -6.04
CA TYR A 111 1.40 12.49 -5.53
C TYR A 111 0.12 13.07 -4.95
N CYS A 112 0.22 13.69 -3.77
CA CYS A 112 -0.90 14.33 -3.11
C CYS A 112 -0.49 15.74 -2.68
N ALA A 113 -0.58 16.68 -3.61
CA ALA A 113 -0.66 18.10 -3.27
C ALA A 113 -2.13 18.54 -3.29
N ASP A 114 -2.43 19.66 -2.63
CA ASP A 114 -3.75 20.27 -2.49
C ASP A 114 -4.47 20.61 -3.83
N GLY A 115 -3.85 20.36 -4.99
CA GLY A 115 -4.41 20.58 -6.32
C GLY A 115 -4.74 19.32 -7.13
N ASP A 116 -4.26 18.13 -6.76
CA ASP A 116 -4.49 16.88 -7.53
C ASP A 116 -5.54 15.98 -6.86
N HIS A 117 -6.69 16.57 -6.54
CA HIS A 117 -7.82 15.87 -5.93
C HIS A 117 -8.74 15.20 -6.96
N LEU A 118 -8.43 15.35 -8.25
CA LEU A 118 -9.29 14.89 -9.34
C LEU A 118 -8.91 13.51 -9.87
N ARG A 119 -7.71 13.01 -9.55
CA ARG A 119 -7.32 11.68 -10.03
C ARG A 119 -8.10 10.61 -9.30
N VAL A 120 -8.98 9.97 -10.05
CA VAL A 120 -9.84 8.87 -9.62
C VAL A 120 -9.14 7.55 -9.93
N TYR A 121 -9.09 6.68 -8.93
CA TYR A 121 -8.61 5.31 -9.05
C TYR A 121 -9.78 4.34 -8.96
N GLY A 122 -9.74 3.30 -9.78
CA GLY A 122 -10.75 2.24 -9.85
C GLY A 122 -10.15 1.02 -10.51
N PRO A 123 -10.91 -0.08 -10.61
CA PRO A 123 -10.51 -1.26 -11.38
C PRO A 123 -10.06 -0.88 -12.79
N ILE A 124 -8.86 -1.32 -13.18
CA ILE A 124 -8.27 -1.15 -14.51
C ILE A 124 -9.21 -1.75 -15.54
N LYS A 125 -9.68 -0.93 -16.49
CA LYS A 125 -10.75 -1.32 -17.42
C LYS A 125 -10.33 -2.44 -18.35
N GLU A 126 -9.06 -2.47 -18.72
CA GLU A 126 -8.42 -3.49 -19.56
C GLU A 126 -8.37 -4.87 -18.90
N LEU A 127 -8.54 -4.94 -17.57
CA LEU A 127 -8.59 -6.19 -16.82
C LEU A 127 -10.02 -6.70 -16.59
N LEU A 128 -11.04 -5.93 -16.97
CA LEU A 128 -12.45 -6.27 -16.76
C LEU A 128 -13.01 -7.05 -17.96
N THR A 129 -13.81 -8.07 -17.68
CA THR A 129 -14.53 -8.88 -18.66
C THR A 129 -15.96 -9.11 -18.20
N GLU A 130 -16.82 -9.73 -19.01
CA GLU A 130 -18.16 -10.12 -18.58
C GLU A 130 -18.10 -11.15 -17.44
N GLU A 131 -17.09 -12.02 -17.45
CA GLU A 131 -16.85 -13.04 -16.43
C GLU A 131 -16.14 -12.50 -15.18
N GLU A 132 -15.35 -11.43 -15.32
CA GLU A 132 -14.64 -10.74 -14.22
C GLU A 132 -15.03 -9.26 -14.16
N PRO A 133 -16.25 -8.92 -13.67
CA PRO A 133 -16.70 -7.55 -13.56
C PRO A 133 -15.96 -6.78 -12.45
N ALA A 134 -16.11 -5.46 -12.46
CA ALA A 134 -15.56 -4.61 -11.40
C ALA A 134 -16.10 -5.03 -10.03
N ILE A 135 -15.20 -5.25 -9.06
CA ILE A 135 -15.51 -5.57 -7.67
C ILE A 135 -15.55 -4.29 -6.84
N TYR A 136 -14.81 -3.27 -7.24
CA TYR A 136 -14.63 -2.03 -6.50
C TYR A 136 -15.18 -0.81 -7.25
N ARG A 137 -15.66 0.18 -6.49
CA ARG A 137 -16.04 1.49 -6.99
C ARG A 137 -14.80 2.37 -7.17
N GLU A 138 -14.96 3.36 -8.04
CA GLU A 138 -14.00 4.44 -8.23
C GLU A 138 -13.97 5.38 -7.01
N THR A 139 -12.78 5.89 -6.67
CA THR A 139 -12.57 6.82 -5.56
C THR A 139 -11.31 7.65 -5.77
N THR A 140 -11.21 8.81 -5.12
CA THR A 140 -9.99 9.60 -5.15
C THR A 140 -8.98 9.02 -4.16
N TYR A 141 -7.69 9.19 -4.43
CA TYR A 141 -6.67 8.76 -3.47
C TYR A 141 -6.79 9.52 -2.14
N LYS A 142 -7.19 10.80 -2.16
CA LYS A 142 -7.40 11.61 -0.95
C LYS A 142 -8.52 11.06 -0.08
N ASP A 143 -9.66 10.70 -0.68
CA ASP A 143 -10.77 10.12 0.06
C ASP A 143 -10.39 8.75 0.64
N TYR A 144 -9.64 7.96 -0.14
CA TYR A 144 -9.09 6.69 0.32
C TYR A 144 -8.17 6.88 1.54
N GLU A 145 -7.20 7.78 1.43
CA GLU A 145 -6.21 8.08 2.48
C GLU A 145 -6.90 8.63 3.73
N THR A 146 -7.85 9.56 3.57
CA THR A 146 -8.64 10.13 4.68
C THR A 146 -9.48 9.07 5.37
N PHE A 147 -10.18 8.23 4.60
CA PHE A 147 -10.99 7.14 5.13
C PHE A 147 -10.14 6.14 5.93
N TYR A 148 -8.94 5.83 5.45
CA TYR A 148 -8.02 4.94 6.14
C TYR A 148 -7.56 5.54 7.48
N PHE A 149 -7.03 6.77 7.50
CA PHE A 149 -6.49 7.38 8.71
C PHE A 149 -7.56 7.67 9.77
N THR A 150 -8.80 7.98 9.36
CA THR A 150 -9.93 8.17 10.27
C THR A 150 -10.42 6.88 10.92
N ASN A 151 -10.16 5.72 10.30
CA ASN A 151 -10.68 4.42 10.73
C ASN A 151 -9.57 3.41 11.10
N PHE A 152 -8.34 3.87 11.37
CA PHE A 152 -7.14 3.04 11.57
C PHE A 152 -7.22 2.03 12.73
N ASP A 153 -8.12 2.24 13.70
CA ASP A 153 -8.04 1.62 15.03
C ASP A 153 -8.62 0.20 15.17
N ASP A 154 -9.21 -0.40 14.12
CA ASP A 154 -9.94 -1.67 14.23
C ASP A 154 -9.21 -2.92 13.69
N GLY A 155 -8.05 -2.76 13.04
CA GLY A 155 -7.30 -3.88 12.45
C GLY A 155 -8.05 -4.64 11.34
N THR A 156 -9.15 -4.11 10.82
CA THR A 156 -9.91 -4.69 9.70
C THR A 156 -9.45 -4.13 8.36
N THR A 157 -9.58 -4.93 7.31
CA THR A 157 -9.34 -4.44 5.94
C THR A 157 -10.44 -3.46 5.57
N LYS A 158 -10.06 -2.29 5.04
CA LYS A 158 -10.97 -1.18 4.71
C LYS A 158 -11.48 -1.20 3.28
N LEU A 159 -10.91 -2.09 2.45
CA LEU A 159 -11.35 -2.40 1.09
C LEU A 159 -12.84 -2.75 0.94
N PRO A 160 -13.53 -3.43 1.89
CA PRO A 160 -14.94 -3.74 1.76
C PRO A 160 -15.83 -2.51 1.54
N CYS A 161 -15.49 -1.35 2.13
CA CYS A 161 -16.24 -0.11 1.95
C CYS A 161 -16.16 0.48 0.53
N PHE A 162 -15.23 -0.03 -0.28
CA PHE A 162 -15.08 0.32 -1.68
C PHE A 162 -15.65 -0.75 -2.60
N LYS A 163 -16.18 -1.87 -2.11
CA LYS A 163 -16.81 -2.89 -2.97
C LYS A 163 -18.15 -2.39 -3.51
N LEU A 164 -18.49 -2.78 -4.74
CA LEU A 164 -19.82 -2.55 -5.30
C LEU A 164 -20.84 -3.41 -4.54
N GLY A 165 -21.95 -2.79 -4.11
CA GLY A 165 -23.02 -3.47 -3.35
C GLY A 165 -22.76 -3.63 -1.84
N ALA A 166 -21.80 -2.88 -1.28
CA ALA A 166 -21.57 -2.76 0.17
C ALA A 166 -22.51 -1.78 0.86
#